data_AF-A0A3Q9NLC6-F1
#
_entry.id   AF-A0A3Q9NLC6-F1
#
_cell.length_a   1.000
_cell.length_b   1.000
_cell.length_c   1.000
_cell.angle_alpha   90.00
_cell.angle_beta   90.00
_cell.angle_gamma   90.00
#
_symmetry.space_group_name_H-M   'P 1'
#
loop_
_entity.id
_entity.type
_entity.pdbx_description
1 polymer ?
#
loop_
_entity_poly.entity_id
_entity_poly.type
_entity_poly.pdbx_seq_one_letter_code
_entity_poly.pdbx_strand_id
1 'polypeptide(L)' 'MGELSGYIISYGKDPENLTEKVRIDSADTMEYTVTNLDNGTWYFTIQVEDVDGLISEPSQPVSKTIQG' A
#
# COMPACT_ATOMS: atom_id res chain seq x y z
N MET A 1 19.51 2.46 -1.27
CA MET A 1 18.51 2.06 -0.26
C MET A 1 18.76 2.68 1.11
N GLY A 2 19.93 3.29 1.38
CA GLY A 2 20.23 3.90 2.70
C GLY A 2 19.48 5.18 3.07
N GLU A 3 18.50 5.59 2.26
CA GLU A 3 17.67 6.78 2.50
C GLU A 3 16.21 6.42 2.77
N LEU A 4 15.80 5.17 2.53
CA LEU A 4 14.42 4.72 2.72
C LEU A 4 14.31 3.85 3.96
N SER A 5 13.25 4.03 4.74
CA SER A 5 12.94 3.21 5.91
C SER A 5 11.89 2.14 5.59
N GLY A 6 10.95 2.43 4.68
CA GLY A 6 9.88 1.50 4.40
C GLY A 6 8.79 2.01 3.47
N TYR A 7 7.65 1.31 3.51
CA TYR A 7 6.50 1.56 2.65
C TYR A 7 5.20 1.53 3.45
N ILE A 8 4.20 2.26 2.95
CA ILE A 8 2.82 2.22 3.44
C ILE A 8 1.93 1.86 2.27
N ILE A 9 1.25 0.72 2.35
CA ILE A 9 0.22 0.31 1.39
C ILE A 9 -1.13 0.71 1.97
N SER A 10 -1.88 1.57 1.28
CA SER A 10 -3.27 1.87 1.64
C SER A 10 -4.21 1.16 0.67
N TYR A 11 -5.31 0.59 1.15
CA TYR A 11 -6.25 -0.14 0.33
C TYR A 11 -7.69 -0.08 0.83
N GLY A 12 -8.64 -0.40 -0.04
CA GLY A 12 -10.06 -0.30 0.26
C GLY A 12 -10.93 -0.58 -0.97
N LYS A 13 -12.26 -0.56 -0.79
CA LYS A 13 -13.23 -0.69 -1.89
C LYS A 13 -13.67 0.64 -2.48
N ASP A 14 -13.37 1.75 -1.81
CA ASP A 14 -13.58 3.11 -2.30
C ASP A 14 -12.22 3.70 -2.75
N PRO A 15 -12.00 3.96 -4.06
CA PRO A 15 -10.74 4.51 -4.55
C PRO A 15 -10.42 5.92 -4.03
N GLU A 16 -11.43 6.68 -3.60
CA GLU A 16 -11.24 8.02 -3.04
C GLU A 16 -11.04 7.98 -1.51
N ASN A 17 -11.30 6.83 -0.87
CA ASN A 17 -11.21 6.64 0.58
C ASN A 17 -10.65 5.25 0.94
N LEU A 18 -9.33 5.12 0.91
CA LEU A 18 -8.62 3.89 1.30
C LEU A 18 -8.40 3.89 2.82
N THR A 19 -9.21 3.11 3.54
CA THR A 19 -9.22 3.07 5.01
C THR A 19 -8.22 2.09 5.61
N GLU A 20 -7.90 1.01 4.89
CA GLU A 20 -7.02 -0.05 5.37
C GLU A 20 -5.56 0.29 5.07
N LYS A 21 -4.65 -0.06 5.99
CA LYS A 21 -3.22 0.22 5.85
C LYS A 21 -2.36 -0.96 6.28
N VAL A 22 -1.33 -1.23 5.50
CA VAL A 22 -0.18 -2.06 5.89
C VAL A 22 1.04 -1.17 5.91
N ARG A 23 1.81 -1.26 7.00
CA ARG A 23 3.12 -0.64 7.11
C ARG A 23 4.20 -1.70 7.01
N ILE A 24 5.21 -1.43 6.20
CA ILE A 24 6.35 -2.31 5.94
C ILE A 24 7.60 -1.54 6.36
N ASP A 25 8.14 -1.85 7.54
CA ASP A 25 9.33 -1.18 8.11
C ASP A 25 10.64 -1.77 7.56
N SER A 26 10.69 -2.03 6.26
CA SER A 26 11.88 -2.51 5.57
C SER A 26 11.86 -2.07 4.11
N ALA A 27 12.76 -1.14 3.78
CA ALA A 27 12.96 -0.67 2.41
C ALA A 27 13.47 -1.77 1.45
N ASP A 28 14.00 -2.88 1.97
CA ASP A 28 14.44 -4.04 1.16
C ASP A 28 13.27 -4.91 0.69
N THR A 29 12.06 -4.67 1.18
CA THR A 29 10.87 -5.43 0.80
C THR A 29 10.43 -5.07 -0.62
N MET A 30 10.56 -6.02 -1.54
CA MET A 30 10.18 -5.83 -2.95
C MET A 30 8.77 -6.33 -3.28
N GLU A 31 8.17 -7.15 -2.42
CA GLU A 31 6.84 -7.74 -2.62
C GLU A 31 6.09 -7.87 -1.29
N TYR A 32 4.78 -7.64 -1.33
CA TYR A 32 3.87 -7.86 -0.20
C TYR A 32 2.53 -8.38 -0.70
N THR A 33 1.99 -9.40 -0.03
CA THR A 33 0.66 -9.96 -0.35
C THR A 33 -0.38 -9.53 0.68
N VAL A 34 -1.42 -8.83 0.23
CA VAL A 34 -2.61 -8.56 1.03
C VAL A 34 -3.56 -9.77 0.95
N THR A 35 -3.87 -10.37 2.10
CA THR A 35 -4.72 -11.56 2.23
C THR A 35 -6.09 -11.23 2.82
N ASN A 36 -7.00 -12.22 2.88
CA ASN A 36 -8.33 -12.09 3.49
C ASN A 36 -9.22 -11.01 2.86
N LEU A 37 -9.03 -10.75 1.57
CA LEU A 37 -9.89 -9.85 0.81
C LEU A 37 -11.13 -10.62 0.33
N ASP A 38 -12.30 -10.11 0.66
CA ASP A 38 -13.56 -10.67 0.17
C ASP A 38 -13.82 -10.23 -1.28
N ASN A 39 -14.85 -10.83 -1.89
CA ASN A 39 -15.22 -10.58 -3.28
C ASN A 39 -15.49 -9.08 -3.55
N GLY A 40 -15.09 -8.64 -4.74
CA GLY A 40 -15.28 -7.26 -5.20
C GLY A 40 -14.00 -6.64 -5.73
N THR A 41 -14.10 -5.39 -6.15
CA THR A 41 -12.97 -4.60 -6.63
C THR A 41 -12.30 -3.89 -5.46
N TRP A 42 -11.00 -4.13 -5.32
CA TRP A 42 -10.14 -3.49 -4.34
C TRP A 42 -9.19 -2.53 -5.05
N TYR A 43 -8.90 -1.42 -4.39
CA TYR A 43 -7.99 -0.38 -4.85
C TYR A 43 -6.81 -0.28 -3.89
N PHE A 44 -5.63 0.04 -4.43
CA PHE A 44 -4.37 0.07 -3.70
C PHE A 44 -3.55 1.29 -4.11
N THR A 45 -2.91 1.92 -3.13
CA THR A 45 -1.85 2.93 -3.34
C THR A 45 -0.65 2.60 -2.45
N ILE A 46 0.51 3.10 -2.83
CA ILE A 46 1.75 2.97 -2.05
C ILE A 46 2.33 4.36 -1.78
N GLN A 47 2.81 4.57 -0.57
CA GLN A 47 3.68 5.67 -0.18
C GLN A 47 5.02 5.12 0.28
N VAL A 48 6.08 5.88 0.06
CA VAL A 48 7.43 5.57 0.56
C VAL A 48 7.70 6.43 1.78
N GLU A 49 8.37 5.86 2.79
CA GLU A 49 8.89 6.61 3.92
C GLU A 49 10.43 6.60 3.92
N ASP A 50 11.02 7.75 4.22
CA ASP A 50 12.48 7.89 4.37
C ASP A 50 12.93 7.66 5.83
N VAL A 51 14.26 7.65 6.04
CA VAL A 51 14.85 7.46 7.38
C VAL A 51 14.56 8.58 8.37
N ASP A 52 14.10 9.74 7.89
CA ASP A 52 13.70 10.89 8.72
C ASP A 52 12.18 10.88 9.01
N GLY A 53 11.44 9.90 8.48
CA GLY A 53 10.00 9.74 8.65
C GLY A 53 9.16 10.60 7.70
N LEU A 54 9.74 11.17 6.65
CA LEU A 54 8.98 11.88 5.62
C LEU A 54 8.28 10.88 4.71
N ILE A 55 7.01 11.13 4.43
CA ILE A 55 6.16 10.26 3.61
C ILE A 55 5.88 10.94 2.27
N SER A 56 6.04 10.20 1.17
CA SER A 56 5.72 10.68 -0.18
C SER A 56 4.22 10.92 -0.39
N GLU A 57 3.86 11.61 -1.48
CA GLU A 57 2.49 11.52 -2.01
C GLU A 57 2.12 10.07 -2.37
N PRO A 58 0.84 9.68 -2.29
CA PRO A 58 0.39 8.37 -2.76
C PRO A 58 0.67 8.16 -4.24
N SER A 59 0.98 6.93 -4.62
CA SER A 59 0.98 6.52 -6.02
C SER A 59 -0.39 6.71 -6.67
N GLN A 60 -0.44 6.66 -8.01
CA GLN A 60 -1.71 6.45 -8.69
C GLN A 60 -2.37 5.14 -8.20
N PRO A 61 -3.69 5.11 -8.03
CA PRO A 61 -4.38 3.91 -7.56
C PRO A 61 -4.37 2.83 -8.64
N VAL A 62 -4.10 1.59 -8.22
CA VAL A 62 -4.30 0.39 -9.04
C VAL A 62 -5.45 -0.43 -8.45
N SER A 63 -6.03 -1.35 -9.23
CA SER A 63 -7.14 -2.15 -8.75
C SER A 63 -7.03 -3.64 -9.09
N LYS A 64 -7.73 -4.46 -8.31
CA LYS A 64 -7.89 -5.89 -8.54
C LYS A 64 -9.29 -6.33 -8.14
N THR A 65 -9.96 -7.08 -9.02
CA THR A 65 -11.23 -7.74 -8.70
C THR A 65 -10.97 -9.14 -8.18
N ILE A 66 -11.47 -9.44 -6.98
CA ILE A 66 -11.45 -10.77 -6.38
C ILE A 66 -12.80 -11.43 -6.64
N GLN A 67 -12.75 -12.63 -7.23
CA GLN A 67 -13.89 -13.50 -7.49
C GLN A 67 -13.56 -14.89 -6.94
N GLY A 68 -14.52 -15.50 -6.26
CA GLY A 68 -14.43 -16.88 -5.77
C GLY A 68 -14.73 -17.91 -6.84
#